data_AF-A0A8J3ZIS9-F1
#
_entry.id   AF-A0A8J3ZIS9-F1
#
_cell.length_a   1.000
_cell.length_b   1.000
_cell.length_c   1.000
_cell.angle_alpha   90.00
_cell.angle_beta   90.00
_cell.angle_gamma   90.00
#
_symmetry.space_group_name_H-M   'P 1'
#
loop_
_entity.id
_entity.type
_entity.pdbx_description
1 polymer ?
#
loop_
_entity_poly.entity_id
_entity_poly.type
_entity_poly.pdbx_seq_one_letter_code
_entity_poly.pdbx_strand_id
1 'polypeptide(L)' 'MTGLRSEKAQVFANPTGTLTAVLTGHPVRVRNGDGSWSAVDTRLRRMPTGRSARWRRR' A
#
# COMPACT_ATOMS: atom_id res chain seq x y z
N MET A 1 -11.49 -2.88 13.10
CA MET A 1 -10.23 -2.28 13.61
C MET A 1 -9.86 -1.09 12.74
N THR A 2 -10.00 0.12 13.26
CA THR A 2 -9.59 1.35 12.56
C THR A 2 -8.17 1.70 13.02
N GLY A 3 -7.16 1.12 12.37
CA GLY A 3 -5.75 1.35 12.71
C GLY A 3 -5.19 2.58 12.01
N LEU A 4 -4.22 3.25 12.63
CA LEU A 4 -3.43 4.30 11.98
C LEU A 4 -2.58 3.66 10.87
N ARG A 5 -2.71 4.17 9.65
CA ARG A 5 -2.06 3.62 8.46
C ARG A 5 -1.45 4.71 7.60
N SER A 6 -0.22 4.46 7.15
CA SER A 6 0.49 5.22 6.12
C SER A 6 1.05 4.28 5.05
N GLU A 7 1.76 4.85 4.08
CA GLU A 7 2.48 4.15 3.01
C GLU A 7 3.53 3.17 3.55
N LYS A 8 4.13 3.49 4.71
CA LYS A 8 5.23 2.74 5.33
C LYS A 8 4.91 2.11 6.67
N ALA A 9 3.77 2.47 7.29
CA ALA A 9 3.44 2.02 8.64
C ALA A 9 2.01 1.49 8.74
N GLN A 10 1.81 0.49 9.59
CA GLN A 10 0.48 0.09 10.05
C GLN A 10 0.53 -0.19 11.56
N VAL A 11 -0.34 0.46 12.30
CA VAL A 11 -0.45 0.30 13.76
C VAL A 11 -1.73 -0.42 14.11
N PHE A 12 -1.63 -1.43 14.95
CA PHE A 12 -2.73 -2.21 15.49
C PHE A 12 -2.84 -1.97 16.99
N ALA A 13 -4.07 -1.85 17.48
CA ALA A 13 -4.35 -1.86 18.90
C ALA A 13 -4.59 -3.29 19.37
N ASN A 14 -3.86 -3.72 20.39
CA ASN A 14 -4.03 -5.02 20.99
C ASN A 14 -5.08 -4.94 22.12
N PRO A 15 -5.79 -6.04 22.43
CA PRO A 15 -6.79 -6.05 23.51
C PRO A 15 -6.24 -5.66 24.88
N THR A 16 -4.94 -5.88 25.12
CA THR A 16 -4.26 -5.59 26.38
C THR A 16 -3.82 -4.13 26.53
N GLY A 17 -4.24 -3.24 25.62
CA GLY A 17 -3.91 -1.81 25.66
C GLY A 17 -2.53 -1.45 25.08
N THR A 18 -1.79 -2.44 24.55
CA THR A 18 -0.53 -2.21 23.84
C THR A 18 -0.77 -1.96 22.35
N LEU A 19 0.22 -1.37 21.66
CA LEU A 19 0.20 -1.17 20.22
C LEU A 19 1.29 -2.01 19.53
N THR A 20 0.96 -2.56 18.37
CA THR A 20 1.93 -3.22 17.48
C THR A 20 2.08 -2.40 16.20
N ALA A 21 3.30 -2.02 15.86
CA ALA A 21 3.61 -1.30 14.62
C ALA A 21 4.38 -2.20 13.63
N VAL A 22 3.89 -2.25 12.39
CA VAL A 22 4.61 -2.85 11.26
C VAL A 22 5.18 -1.72 10.40
N LEU A 23 6.51 -1.70 10.25
CA LEU A 23 7.25 -0.68 9.50
C LEU A 23 7.95 -1.28 8.28
N THR A 24 8.01 -0.52 7.19
CA THR A 24 8.73 -0.91 5.97
C THR A 24 9.69 0.19 5.52
N GLY A 25 10.86 -0.18 4.97
CA GLY A 25 11.84 0.78 4.47
C GLY A 25 11.33 1.62 3.28
N HIS A 26 10.45 1.04 2.48
CA HIS A 26 9.86 1.65 1.29
C HIS A 26 8.32 1.64 1.35
N PRO A 27 7.65 2.54 0.60
CA PRO A 27 6.20 2.51 0.44
C PRO A 27 5.72 1.16 -0.13
N VAL A 28 4.76 0.53 0.53
CA VAL A 28 4.15 -0.75 0.07
C VAL A 28 2.68 -0.60 -0.31
N ARG A 29 2.11 0.58 -0.04
CA ARG A 29 0.71 0.92 -0.32
C ARG A 29 0.56 2.40 -0.63
N VAL A 30 -0.53 2.77 -1.26
CA VAL A 30 -0.91 4.14 -1.60
C VAL A 30 -2.33 4.43 -1.18
N ARG A 31 -2.60 5.68 -0.77
CA ARG A 31 -3.96 6.16 -0.52
C ARG A 31 -4.54 6.70 -1.83
N ASN A 32 -5.68 6.14 -2.23
CA ASN A 32 -6.41 6.57 -3.42
C ASN A 32 -7.21 7.85 -3.13
N GLY A 33 -7.72 8.48 -4.19
CA GLY A 33 -8.54 9.70 -4.08
C GLY A 33 -9.84 9.49 -3.31
N ASP A 34 -10.38 8.27 -3.29
CA ASP A 34 -11.54 7.86 -2.50
C ASP A 34 -11.18 7.54 -1.02
N GLY A 35 -9.92 7.72 -0.63
CA GLY A 35 -9.41 7.44 0.70
C GLY A 35 -9.09 5.97 0.98
N SER A 36 -9.38 5.05 0.05
CA SER A 36 -9.03 3.63 0.17
C SER A 36 -7.52 3.41 0.04
N TRP A 37 -7.03 2.28 0.57
CA TRP A 37 -5.62 1.90 0.47
C TRP A 37 -5.45 0.74 -0.50
N SER A 38 -4.51 0.86 -1.44
CA SER A 38 -4.14 -0.18 -2.40
C SER A 38 -2.67 -0.55 -2.28
N ALA A 39 -2.31 -1.81 -2.53
CA ALA A 39 -0.91 -2.20 -2.63
C ALA A 39 -0.22 -1.49 -3.80
N VAL A 40 1.07 -1.17 -3.65
CA VAL A 40 1.88 -0.67 -4.77
C VAL A 40 2.01 -1.79 -5.80
N ASP A 41 1.54 -1.54 -7.01
CA ASP A 41 1.75 -2.44 -8.14
C ASP A 41 3.20 -2.31 -8.64
N THR A 42 4.00 -3.33 -8.37
CA THR A 42 5.41 -3.44 -8.79
C THR A 42 5.56 -4.26 -10.08
N ARG A 43 4.46 -4.71 -10.69
CA ARG A 43 4.51 -5.55 -11.89
C ARG A 43 4.69 -4.68 -13.13
N LEU A 44 5.73 -4.98 -13.90
CA LEU A 44 5.93 -4.43 -15.22
C LEU A 44 5.29 -5.38 -16.25
N ARG A 45 4.41 -4.86 -17.12
CA ARG A 45 3.97 -5.58 -18.32
C ARG A 45 4.73 -5.06 -19.53
N ARG A 46 5.29 -5.98 -20.31
CA ARG A 46 5.88 -5.68 -21.61
C ARG A 46 4.76 -5.43 -22.62
N MET A 47 4.69 -4.24 -23.19
CA MET A 47 3.81 -3.97 -24.30
C MET A 47 4.39 -4.54 -25.61
N PRO A 48 3.56 -4.85 -26.62
CA PRO A 48 4.02 -5.35 -27.91
C PRO A 48 5.04 -4.43 -28.61
N THR A 49 5.05 -3.15 -28.27
CA THR A 49 5.96 -2.12 -28.77
C THR A 49 7.30 -2.05 -28.01
N GLY A 50 7.53 -2.94 -27.03
CA GLY A 50 8.73 -2.94 -26.20
C GLY A 50 8.71 -1.95 -25.02
N ARG A 51 7.66 -1.13 -24.86
CA ARG A 51 7.50 -0.24 -23.70
C ARG A 51 6.85 -0.96 -22.52
N SER A 52 7.33 -0.71 -21.31
CA SER A 52 6.64 -1.09 -20.08
C SER A 52 5.61 -0.01 -19.72
N ALA A 53 4.36 -0.41 -19.50
CA ALA A 53 3.32 0.52 -19.03
C ALA A 53 2.78 0.08 -17.68
N ARG A 54 2.66 1.05 -16.78
CA ARG A 54 2.00 0.90 -15.49
C ARG A 54 0.50 0.79 -15.71
N TRP A 55 -0.13 -0.23 -15.11
CA TRP A 55 -1.57 -0.43 -15.26
C TRP A 55 -2.34 0.58 -14.38
N ARG A 56 -3.36 1.25 -14.94
CA ARG A 56 -4.34 2.04 -14.18
C ARG A 56 -5.65 1.25 -14.15
N ARG A 57 -6.08 0.82 -12.96
CA ARG A 57 -7.43 0.26 -12.76
C ARG A 57 -8.42 1.43 -12.87
N ARG A 58 -9.41 1.30 -13.76
CA ARG A 58 -10.63 2.11 -13.74
C ARG A 58 -11.44 1.76 -12.50
#